data_AF-A0A7K4ZCR4-F1
#
_entry.id   AF-A0A7K4ZCR4-F1
#
_cell.length_a   1.000
_cell.length_b   1.000
_cell.length_c   1.000
_cell.angle_alpha   90.00
_cell.angle_beta   90.00
_cell.angle_gamma   90.00
#
_symmetry.space_group_name_H-M   'P 1'
#
loop_
_entity.id
_entity.type
_entity.pdbx_description
1 polymer ?
#
loop_
_entity_poly.entity_id
_entity_poly.type
_entity_poly.pdbx_seq_one_letter_code
_entity_poly.pdbx_strand_id
1 'polypeptide(L)'
;LQLSECPIERRTHMVSHQHGMTVTKTFQEGEAEPQCQSFSYSQAELRGLLPEGASLLLLRVLARRQAVPPDLIFPTIDTEGHLCTSSY
;
A
#
# COMPACT_ATOMS: atom_id res chain seq x y z
N LEU A 1 -1.05 33.74 2.86
CA LEU A 1 -1.11 32.27 2.98
C LEU A 1 -1.20 31.72 1.57
N GLN A 2 -0.10 31.27 0.99
CA GLN A 2 -0.16 30.48 -0.26
C GLN A 2 -0.61 29.08 0.16
N LEU A 3 -1.81 28.68 -0.27
CA LEU A 3 -2.23 27.29 -0.22
C LEU A 3 -1.43 26.59 -1.32
N SER A 4 -0.44 25.79 -0.94
CA SER A 4 0.21 24.85 -1.86
C SER A 4 -0.88 24.03 -2.55
N GLU A 5 -0.74 23.76 -3.84
CA GLU A 5 -1.70 22.97 -4.62
C GLU A 5 -1.93 21.63 -3.92
N CYS A 6 -3.08 21.47 -3.26
CA CYS A 6 -3.42 20.22 -2.60
C CYS A 6 -3.87 19.22 -3.66
N PRO A 7 -3.39 17.97 -3.63
CA PRO A 7 -3.88 16.95 -4.55
C PRO A 7 -5.38 16.76 -4.33
N ILE A 8 -6.15 16.98 -5.39
CA ILE A 8 -7.62 16.81 -5.40
C ILE A 8 -7.95 15.33 -5.57
N GLU A 9 -7.07 14.58 -6.24
CA GLU A 9 -7.22 13.15 -6.42
C GLU A 9 -5.88 12.41 -6.17
N ARG A 10 -5.97 11.30 -5.44
CA ARG A 10 -4.91 10.30 -5.34
C ARG A 10 -5.55 8.92 -5.43
N ARG A 11 -5.20 8.17 -6.48
CA ARG A 11 -5.73 6.84 -6.74
C ARG A 11 -4.59 5.84 -6.89
N THR A 12 -4.70 4.72 -6.20
CA THR A 12 -3.81 3.56 -6.38
C THR A 12 -4.62 2.40 -6.95
N HIS A 13 -4.16 1.84 -8.05
CA HIS A 13 -4.76 0.71 -8.73
C HIS A 13 -3.78 -0.46 -8.73
N MET A 14 -4.17 -1.59 -8.15
CA MET A 14 -3.31 -2.77 -8.02
C MET A 14 -3.91 -3.93 -8.81
N VAL A 15 -3.12 -4.54 -9.68
CA VAL A 15 -3.54 -5.65 -10.54
C VAL A 15 -2.62 -6.83 -10.35
N SER A 16 -3.15 -7.93 -9.80
CA SER A 16 -2.43 -9.20 -9.70
C SER A 16 -2.56 -10.01 -10.99
N HIS A 17 -1.47 -10.63 -11.42
CA HIS A 17 -1.38 -11.42 -12.65
C HIS A 17 -0.32 -12.52 -12.54
N GLN A 18 -0.18 -13.36 -13.58
CA GLN A 18 0.70 -14.54 -13.57
C GLN A 18 2.18 -14.23 -13.25
N HIS A 19 2.67 -13.03 -13.59
CA HIS A 19 4.06 -12.64 -13.34
C HIS A 19 4.30 -11.86 -12.03
N GLY A 20 3.24 -11.60 -11.24
CA GLY A 20 3.35 -10.73 -10.05
C GLY A 20 2.20 -9.73 -9.96
N MET A 21 2.51 -8.47 -9.63
CA MET A 21 1.52 -7.40 -9.49
C MET A 21 2.03 -6.10 -10.11
N THR A 22 1.13 -5.38 -10.79
CA THR A 22 1.36 -3.99 -11.20
C THR A 22 0.62 -3.05 -10.26
N VAL A 23 1.30 -2.03 -9.77
CA VAL A 23 0.74 -0.95 -8.96
C VAL A 23 0.82 0.34 -9.75
N THR A 24 -0.32 0.93 -10.08
CA THR A 24 -0.40 2.20 -10.79
C THR A 24 -0.96 3.25 -9.85
N LYS A 25 -0.19 4.31 -9.62
CA LYS A 25 -0.60 5.47 -8.84
C LYS A 25 -0.88 6.63 -9.78
N THR A 26 -2.03 7.26 -9.59
CA THR A 26 -2.42 8.49 -10.27
C THR A 26 -2.64 9.57 -9.23
N PHE A 27 -2.09 10.76 -9.45
CA PHE A 27 -2.36 11.93 -8.62
C PHE A 27 -2.62 13.16 -9.48
N GLN A 28 -3.54 13.99 -9.03
CA GLN A 28 -3.91 15.23 -9.71
C GLN A 28 -3.91 16.39 -8.71
N GLU A 29 -3.14 17.42 -9.03
CA GLU A 29 -3.03 18.66 -8.25
C GLU A 29 -3.79 19.77 -8.97
N GLY A 30 -4.86 20.29 -8.39
CA GLY A 30 -5.67 21.32 -9.04
C GLY A 30 -6.22 20.90 -10.39
N GLU A 31 -6.10 21.81 -11.37
CA GLU A 31 -6.43 21.56 -12.78
C GLU A 31 -5.24 21.03 -13.60
N ALA A 32 -4.12 20.69 -12.96
CA ALA A 32 -2.96 20.16 -13.65
C ALA A 32 -3.24 18.78 -14.26
N GLU A 33 -2.44 18.43 -15.25
CA GLU A 33 -2.49 17.11 -15.89
C GLU A 33 -2.23 15.99 -14.86
N PRO A 34 -3.03 14.91 -14.85
CA PRO A 34 -2.83 13.80 -13.94
C PRO A 34 -1.46 13.17 -14.13
N GLN A 35 -0.70 13.07 -13.04
CA GLN A 35 0.58 12.37 -13.03
C GLN A 35 0.37 10.90 -12.72
N CYS A 36 1.02 10.03 -13.48
CA CYS A 36 0.91 8.59 -13.34
C CYS A 36 2.28 7.95 -13.10
N GLN A 37 2.36 7.09 -12.09
CA GLN A 37 3.54 6.28 -11.77
C GLN A 37 3.12 4.81 -11.75
N SER A 38 3.95 3.93 -12.30
CA SER A 38 3.67 2.51 -12.36
C SER A 38 4.86 1.69 -11.87
N PHE A 39 4.59 0.76 -10.97
CA PHE A 39 5.56 -0.15 -10.37
C PHE A 39 5.14 -1.58 -10.68
N SER A 40 6.12 -2.47 -10.79
CA SER A 40 5.89 -3.90 -11.00
C SER A 40 6.69 -4.70 -9.99
N TYR A 41 6.03 -5.65 -9.35
CA TYR A 41 6.62 -6.54 -8.35
C TYR A 41 6.44 -7.97 -8.79
N SER A 42 7.50 -8.77 -8.70
CA SER A 42 7.44 -10.20 -8.94
C SER A 42 6.66 -10.92 -7.84
N GLN A 43 6.20 -12.14 -8.12
CA GLN A 43 5.56 -12.97 -7.09
C GLN A 43 6.46 -13.24 -5.88
N ALA A 44 7.78 -13.32 -6.10
CA ALA A 44 8.74 -13.56 -5.03
C ALA A 44 8.81 -12.37 -4.06
N GLU A 45 8.81 -11.14 -4.59
CA GLU A 45 8.80 -9.91 -3.78
C GLU A 45 7.49 -9.74 -3.01
N LEU A 46 6.37 -10.20 -3.58
CA LEU A 46 5.04 -10.09 -2.98
C LEU A 46 4.73 -11.20 -1.98
N ARG A 47 5.66 -12.10 -1.71
CA ARG A 47 5.42 -13.24 -0.82
C ARG A 47 5.11 -12.74 0.59
N GLY A 48 3.90 -13.07 1.07
CA GLY A 48 3.45 -12.67 2.40
C GLY A 48 2.91 -11.23 2.46
N LEU A 49 2.72 -10.55 1.32
CA LEU A 49 2.07 -9.26 1.27
C LEU A 49 0.72 -9.32 1.97
N LEU A 50 0.51 -8.40 2.90
CA LEU A 50 -0.73 -8.27 3.65
C LEU A 50 -1.35 -6.90 3.35
N PRO A 51 -2.48 -6.83 2.62
CA PRO A 51 -3.18 -5.57 2.39
C PRO A 51 -3.59 -4.92 3.72
N GLU A 52 -3.59 -3.59 3.77
CA GLU A 52 -3.86 -2.82 4.99
C GLU A 52 -5.18 -3.23 5.69
N GLY A 53 -6.25 -3.46 4.92
CA GLY A 53 -7.52 -3.94 5.48
C GLY A 53 -7.41 -5.33 6.13
N ALA A 54 -6.56 -6.21 5.61
CA ALA A 54 -6.33 -7.54 6.16
C ALA A 54 -5.44 -7.50 7.41
N SER A 55 -4.44 -6.60 7.46
CA SER A 55 -3.56 -6.47 8.63
C SER A 55 -4.34 -6.02 9.86
N LEU A 56 -5.24 -5.04 9.73
CA LEU A 56 -6.11 -4.60 10.82
C LEU A 56 -6.97 -5.74 11.39
N LEU A 57 -7.52 -6.59 10.52
CA LEU A 57 -8.32 -7.75 10.95
C LEU A 57 -7.47 -8.80 11.67
N LEU A 58 -6.29 -9.12 11.12
CA LEU A 58 -5.37 -10.07 11.74
C LEU A 58 -4.91 -9.58 13.12
N LEU A 59 -4.48 -8.33 13.22
CA LEU A 59 -4.06 -7.71 14.48
C LEU A 59 -5.17 -7.72 15.51
N ARG A 60 -6.41 -7.43 15.11
CA ARG A 60 -7.57 -7.53 16.01
C ARG A 60 -7.75 -8.94 16.56
N VAL A 61 -7.58 -9.96 15.74
CA VAL A 61 -7.65 -11.36 16.19
C VAL A 61 -6.51 -11.71 17.14
N LEU A 62 -5.27 -11.33 16.80
CA LEU A 62 -4.09 -11.58 17.63
C LEU A 62 -4.19 -10.88 18.99
N ALA A 63 -4.63 -9.62 19.02
CA ALA A 63 -4.86 -8.86 20.25
C ALA A 63 -5.94 -9.50 21.12
N ARG A 64 -7.06 -9.93 20.53
CA ARG A 64 -8.13 -10.63 21.25
C ARG A 64 -7.68 -11.96 21.86
N ARG A 65 -6.72 -12.63 21.22
CA ARG A 65 -6.12 -13.88 21.69
C ARG A 65 -4.91 -13.68 22.60
N GLN A 66 -4.49 -12.43 22.85
CA GLN A 66 -3.26 -12.11 23.60
C GLN A 66 -2.02 -12.83 23.01
N ALA A 67 -1.96 -12.88 21.67
CA ALA A 67 -0.98 -13.66 20.92
C ALA A 67 -0.24 -12.80 19.88
N VAL A 68 -0.12 -11.49 20.11
CA VAL A 68 0.67 -10.60 19.24
C VAL A 68 2.15 -10.88 19.51
N PRO A 69 2.95 -11.30 18.51
CA PRO A 69 4.39 -11.47 18.67
C PRO A 69 5.08 -10.11 18.88
N PRO A 70 6.20 -10.07 19.62
CA PRO A 70 6.92 -8.82 19.93
C PRO A 70 7.59 -8.15 18.72
N ASP A 71 7.79 -8.87 17.61
CA ASP A 71 8.43 -8.35 16.39
C ASP A 71 7.60 -8.71 15.15
N LEU A 72 6.30 -8.40 15.20
CA LEU A 72 5.37 -8.75 14.12
C LEU A 72 5.56 -7.84 12.91
N ILE A 73 6.15 -8.39 11.84
CA ILE A 73 6.46 -7.66 10.60
C ILE A 73 5.76 -8.31 9.41
N PHE A 74 5.09 -7.50 8.59
CA PHE A 74 4.50 -7.94 7.32
C PHE A 74 4.92 -7.03 6.16
N PRO A 75 5.18 -7.58 4.97
CA PRO A 75 5.24 -6.80 3.73
C PRO A 75 3.88 -6.13 3.47
N THR A 76 3.90 -4.85 3.09
CA THR A 76 2.72 -4.06 2.75
C THR A 76 3.03 -3.13 1.56
N ILE A 77 2.02 -2.42 1.08
CA ILE A 77 2.17 -1.30 0.13
C ILE A 77 1.92 0.02 0.87
N ASP A 78 2.83 0.98 0.78
CA ASP A 78 2.66 2.30 1.36
C ASP A 78 1.67 3.19 0.56
N THR A 79 1.43 4.40 1.05
CA THR A 79 0.58 5.40 0.37
C THR A 79 1.17 5.90 -0.96
N GLU A 80 2.44 5.57 -1.22
CA GLU A 80 3.18 5.87 -2.43
C GLU A 80 3.06 4.77 -3.48
N GLY A 81 2.53 3.61 -3.10
CA GLY A 81 2.42 2.45 -3.97
C GLY A 81 3.68 1.57 -3.95
N HIS A 82 4.62 1.85 -3.06
CA HIS A 82 5.85 1.09 -2.93
C HIS A 82 5.71 -0.09 -1.96
N LEU A 83 6.36 -1.20 -2.30
CA LEU A 83 6.54 -2.32 -1.39
C LEU A 83 7.43 -1.92 -0.22
N CYS A 84 6.94 -2.12 1.00
CA CYS A 84 7.65 -1.84 2.24
C CYS A 84 7.24 -2.84 3.33
N THR A 85 7.59 -2.57 4.58
CA THR A 85 7.17 -3.39 5.74
C THR A 85 6.43 -2.56 6.78
N SER A 86 5.42 -3.16 7.40
CA SER A 86 4.79 -2.64 8.61
C SER A 86 5.18 -3.49 9.82
N SER A 87 5.54 -2.81 10.91
CA SER A 87 5.83 -3.40 12.22
C SER A 87 4.74 -2.99 13.21
N TYR A 88 4.35 -3.90 14.10
CA TYR A 88 3.26 -3.72 15.07
C TYR A 88 3.68 -4.00 16.51
#